data_AF-A0A9E3TUK8-F1
#
_entry.id   AF-A0A9E3TUK8-F1
#
_cell.length_a   1.000
_cell.length_b   1.000
_cell.length_c   1.000
_cell.angle_alpha   90.00
_cell.angle_beta   90.00
_cell.angle_gamma   90.00
#
_symmetry.space_group_name_H-M   'P 1'
#
loop_
_entity.id
_entity.type
_entity.pdbx_description
1 polymer ?
#
loop_
_entity_poly.entity_id
_entity_poly.type
_entity_poly.pdbx_seq_one_letter_code
_entity_poly.pdbx_strand_id
1 'polypeptide(L)'
;MQSILLLGQSISDPWVRWVGAGVLALMVICVMLFMAIAKFYRRCPSNRVLVIYGRTGKGKASRTIHGGASFVVPLIQDYAYLSLEPIQIEVPLRGALSAENIRVNVPSVFTVAIDTKPDVMQNAAIRLLGLSVGEIRKQAEEIIFGQLRQVIASMGIEEINRDRDTFLQHIQTSLEPELSKIGLQLINVNITDITDESGYIDAIGQKAASEAIQ
;
A
#
# COMPACT_ATOMS: atom_id res chain seq x y z
N MET A 1 -55.11 -28.06 43.60
CA MET A 1 -54.93 -29.07 42.53
C MET A 1 -55.85 -28.80 41.31
N GLN A 2 -56.25 -27.54 41.05
CA GLN A 2 -57.02 -27.12 39.86
C GLN A 2 -56.29 -26.04 39.04
N SER A 3 -55.37 -25.31 39.66
CA SER A 3 -54.55 -24.26 39.04
C SER A 3 -53.44 -24.79 38.11
N ILE A 4 -52.99 -26.04 38.29
CA ILE A 4 -51.94 -26.67 37.46
C ILE A 4 -52.53 -27.27 36.16
N LEU A 5 -53.81 -27.67 36.17
CA LEU A 5 -54.50 -28.25 35.01
C LEU A 5 -54.90 -27.19 33.96
N LEU A 6 -55.11 -25.94 34.38
CA LEU A 6 -55.41 -24.81 33.49
C LEU A 6 -54.18 -24.33 32.69
N LEU A 7 -52.98 -24.55 33.21
CA LEU A 7 -51.73 -24.29 32.47
C LEU A 7 -51.50 -25.32 31.34
N GLY A 8 -52.00 -26.55 31.52
CA GLY A 8 -51.88 -27.62 30.51
C GLY A 8 -52.87 -27.51 29.34
N GLN A 9 -54.06 -26.94 29.56
CA GLN A 9 -55.07 -26.76 28.51
C GLN A 9 -54.83 -25.52 27.63
N SER A 10 -54.19 -24.48 28.16
CA SER A 10 -53.79 -23.30 27.38
C SER A 10 -52.84 -23.65 26.23
N ILE A 11 -52.02 -24.70 26.35
CA ILE A 11 -51.05 -25.10 25.33
C ILE A 11 -51.71 -25.87 24.16
N SER A 12 -52.89 -26.49 24.39
CA SER A 12 -53.63 -27.25 23.37
C SER A 12 -54.59 -26.39 22.53
N ASP A 13 -54.83 -25.13 22.93
CA ASP A 13 -55.72 -24.24 22.19
C ASP A 13 -55.12 -23.91 20.81
N PRO A 14 -55.88 -24.08 19.70
CA PRO A 14 -55.41 -23.72 18.36
C PRO A 14 -54.87 -22.29 18.30
N TRP A 15 -55.47 -21.36 19.03
CA TRP A 15 -55.03 -19.96 19.13
C TRP A 15 -53.63 -19.81 19.72
N VAL A 16 -53.29 -20.54 20.78
CA VAL A 16 -51.96 -20.46 21.42
C VAL A 16 -50.89 -21.06 20.52
N ARG A 17 -51.23 -22.07 19.71
CA ARG A 17 -50.33 -22.64 18.69
C ARG A 17 -50.03 -21.64 17.56
N TRP A 18 -51.03 -20.90 17.08
CA TRP A 18 -50.83 -19.85 16.06
C TRP A 18 -50.02 -18.65 16.58
N VAL A 19 -50.27 -18.23 17.83
CA VAL A 19 -49.49 -17.17 18.48
C VAL A 19 -48.04 -17.62 18.68
N GLY A 20 -47.81 -18.84 19.16
CA GLY A 20 -46.48 -19.41 19.32
C GLY A 20 -45.72 -19.51 17.99
N ALA A 21 -46.37 -19.96 16.92
CA ALA A 21 -45.79 -20.01 15.58
C ALA A 21 -45.43 -18.63 15.03
N GLY A 22 -46.27 -17.62 15.27
CA GLY A 22 -46.00 -16.23 14.88
C GLY A 22 -44.79 -15.62 15.59
N VAL A 23 -44.66 -15.84 16.90
CA VAL A 23 -43.50 -15.39 17.69
C VAL A 23 -42.21 -16.07 17.20
N LEU A 24 -42.27 -17.36 16.89
CA LEU A 24 -41.13 -18.13 16.41
C LEU A 24 -40.70 -17.67 15.00
N ALA A 25 -41.67 -17.39 14.11
CA ALA A 25 -41.39 -16.81 12.80
C ALA A 25 -40.77 -15.41 12.89
N LEU A 26 -41.28 -14.55 13.77
CA LEU A 26 -40.71 -13.22 14.02
C LEU A 26 -39.27 -13.32 14.55
N MET A 27 -39.02 -14.24 15.47
CA MET A 27 -37.68 -14.49 16.02
C MET A 27 -36.71 -14.93 14.91
N VAL A 28 -37.12 -15.84 14.03
CA VAL A 28 -36.31 -16.30 12.89
C VAL A 28 -36.03 -15.13 11.92
N ILE A 29 -37.01 -14.28 11.64
CA ILE A 29 -36.83 -13.08 10.81
C ILE A 29 -35.83 -12.11 11.45
N CYS A 30 -35.95 -11.84 12.75
CA CYS A 30 -35.03 -10.98 13.48
C CYS A 30 -33.59 -11.52 13.46
N VAL A 31 -33.42 -12.83 13.64
CA VAL A 31 -32.10 -13.48 13.57
C VAL A 31 -31.53 -13.42 12.15
N MET A 32 -32.34 -13.66 11.12
CA MET A 32 -31.91 -13.51 9.72
C MET A 32 -31.52 -12.07 9.39
N LEU A 33 -32.29 -11.08 9.84
CA LEU A 33 -31.99 -9.67 9.65
C LEU A 33 -30.69 -9.28 10.37
N PHE A 34 -30.48 -9.75 11.60
CA PHE A 34 -29.26 -9.51 12.35
C PHE A 34 -28.03 -10.13 11.66
N MET A 35 -28.12 -11.39 11.18
CA MET A 35 -27.06 -12.01 10.39
C MET A 35 -26.79 -11.26 9.09
N ALA A 36 -27.83 -10.73 8.43
CA ALA A 36 -27.67 -9.91 7.23
C ALA A 36 -26.89 -8.63 7.56
N ILE A 37 -27.31 -7.87 8.57
CA ILE A 37 -26.63 -6.64 9.05
C ILE A 37 -25.18 -6.92 9.44
N ALA A 38 -24.92 -8.02 10.14
CA ALA A 38 -23.58 -8.43 10.52
C ALA A 38 -22.68 -8.71 9.30
N LYS A 39 -23.22 -9.25 8.20
CA LYS A 39 -22.47 -9.45 6.95
C LYS A 39 -22.15 -8.14 6.23
N PHE A 40 -22.96 -7.09 6.39
CA PHE A 40 -22.72 -5.78 5.78
C PHE A 40 -21.61 -4.99 6.49
N TYR A 41 -21.36 -5.25 7.78
CA TYR A 41 -20.43 -4.45 8.56
C TYR A 41 -19.00 -5.03 8.49
N ARG A 42 -18.10 -4.32 7.80
CA ARG A 42 -16.67 -4.67 7.73
C ARG A 42 -15.84 -3.60 8.41
N ARG A 43 -14.96 -4.03 9.32
CA ARG A 43 -13.95 -3.19 9.97
C ARG A 43 -12.65 -3.24 9.19
N CYS A 44 -11.98 -2.10 9.10
CA CYS A 44 -10.68 -1.98 8.48
C CYS A 44 -9.60 -1.80 9.57
N PRO A 45 -8.59 -2.69 9.63
CA PRO A 45 -7.49 -2.51 10.57
C PRO A 45 -6.60 -1.33 10.14
N SER A 46 -5.92 -0.70 11.09
CA SER A 46 -5.14 0.52 10.81
C SER A 46 -3.95 0.31 9.86
N ASN A 47 -3.46 -0.92 9.69
CA ASN A 47 -2.36 -1.26 8.80
C ASN A 47 -2.82 -1.64 7.37
N ARG A 48 -4.11 -1.47 7.04
CA ARG A 48 -4.66 -1.78 5.72
C ARG A 48 -5.67 -0.73 5.26
N VAL A 49 -5.82 -0.64 3.95
CA VAL A 49 -6.87 0.15 3.29
C VAL A 49 -7.95 -0.77 2.79
N LEU A 50 -9.21 -0.44 3.07
CA LEU A 50 -10.37 -1.10 2.47
C LEU A 50 -10.64 -0.46 1.12
N VAL A 51 -10.53 -1.25 0.06
CA VAL A 51 -10.92 -0.84 -1.29
C VAL A 51 -12.23 -1.53 -1.62
N ILE A 52 -13.29 -0.74 -1.77
CA ILE A 52 -14.61 -1.21 -2.18
C ILE A 52 -14.77 -0.89 -3.67
N TYR A 53 -15.08 -1.90 -4.47
CA TYR A 53 -15.25 -1.77 -5.93
C TYR A 53 -16.55 -2.44 -6.40
N GLY A 54 -16.99 -2.15 -7.62
CA GLY A 54 -18.29 -2.54 -8.16
C GLY A 54 -19.17 -1.32 -8.42
N ARG A 55 -20.46 -1.34 -8.03
CA ARG A 55 -21.34 -0.17 -8.19
C ARG A 55 -21.08 0.87 -7.10
N THR A 56 -19.92 1.52 -7.15
CA THR A 56 -19.60 2.69 -6.33
C THR A 56 -20.34 3.90 -6.90
N GLY A 57 -21.23 4.49 -6.11
CA GLY A 57 -21.97 5.69 -6.52
C GLY A 57 -21.04 6.83 -6.89
N LYS A 58 -21.39 7.58 -7.95
CA LYS A 58 -20.71 8.78 -8.47
C LYS A 58 -19.45 8.56 -9.32
N GLY A 59 -19.47 7.64 -10.28
CA GLY A 59 -18.47 7.58 -11.37
C GLY A 59 -17.02 7.31 -10.93
N LYS A 60 -16.80 6.93 -9.66
CA LYS A 60 -15.50 6.52 -9.14
C LYS A 60 -15.36 5.01 -9.28
N ALA A 61 -14.25 4.57 -9.88
CA ALA A 61 -13.95 3.16 -10.11
C ALA A 61 -13.82 2.35 -8.80
N SER A 62 -13.38 3.00 -7.72
CA SER A 62 -13.29 2.40 -6.39
C SER A 62 -13.48 3.45 -5.30
N ARG A 63 -13.87 2.99 -4.10
CA ARG A 63 -13.94 3.79 -2.87
C ARG A 63 -12.92 3.25 -1.89
N THR A 64 -11.91 4.05 -1.58
CA THR A 64 -10.84 3.72 -0.64
C THR A 64 -11.10 4.32 0.73
N ILE A 65 -10.93 3.53 1.79
CA ILE A 65 -11.12 3.97 3.17
C ILE A 65 -9.92 3.48 3.99
N HIS A 66 -9.22 4.41 4.62
CA HIS A 66 -8.17 4.11 5.60
C HIS A 66 -8.74 4.27 7.01
N GLY A 67 -8.67 3.22 7.82
CA GLY A 67 -9.23 3.23 9.17
C GLY A 67 -10.77 3.31 9.25
N GLY A 68 -11.33 2.75 10.33
CA GLY A 68 -12.77 2.79 10.61
C GLY A 68 -13.55 1.58 10.09
N ALA A 69 -14.84 1.79 9.83
CA ALA A 69 -15.75 0.75 9.37
C ALA A 69 -16.58 1.25 8.20
N SER A 70 -16.87 0.35 7.26
CA SER A 70 -17.71 0.65 6.11
C SER A 70 -18.71 -0.46 5.89
N PHE A 71 -19.89 -0.08 5.43
CA PHE A 71 -20.92 -1.01 5.03
C PHE A 71 -20.69 -1.42 3.58
N VAL A 72 -20.41 -2.71 3.35
CA VAL A 72 -20.20 -3.29 2.02
C VAL A 72 -21.39 -4.17 1.69
N VAL A 73 -22.08 -3.88 0.59
CA VAL A 73 -23.25 -4.66 0.13
C VAL A 73 -22.78 -5.82 -0.75
N PRO A 74 -22.71 -7.06 -0.25
CA PRO A 74 -22.01 -8.17 -0.91
C PRO A 74 -22.63 -8.62 -2.24
N LEU A 75 -23.86 -8.18 -2.57
CA LEU A 75 -24.51 -8.51 -3.85
C LEU A 75 -24.15 -7.52 -4.98
N ILE A 76 -23.67 -6.32 -4.63
CA ILE A 76 -23.47 -5.20 -5.57
C ILE A 76 -22.02 -4.68 -5.52
N GLN A 77 -21.33 -4.94 -4.42
CA GLN A 77 -20.02 -4.42 -4.10
C GLN A 77 -19.12 -5.54 -3.58
N ASP A 78 -17.91 -5.58 -4.12
CA ASP A 78 -16.82 -6.39 -3.60
C ASP A 78 -15.85 -5.51 -2.81
N TYR A 79 -15.04 -6.16 -1.99
CA TYR A 79 -14.00 -5.49 -1.21
C TYR A 79 -12.70 -6.25 -1.28
N ALA A 80 -11.61 -5.49 -1.25
CA ALA A 80 -10.27 -6.02 -1.11
C ALA A 80 -9.48 -5.15 -0.13
N TYR A 81 -8.41 -5.73 0.42
CA TYR A 81 -7.52 -5.05 1.34
C TYR A 81 -6.20 -4.78 0.65
N LEU A 82 -5.68 -3.57 0.86
CA LEU A 82 -4.33 -3.19 0.45
C LEU A 82 -3.48 -2.94 1.69
N SER A 83 -2.27 -3.49 1.74
CA SER A 83 -1.37 -3.33 2.89
C SER A 83 -0.69 -1.97 2.86
N LEU A 84 -0.58 -1.32 4.03
CA LEU A 84 0.21 -0.09 4.21
C LEU A 84 1.64 -0.39 4.69
N GLU A 85 2.01 -1.66 4.80
CA GLU A 85 3.33 -2.07 5.27
C GLU A 85 4.43 -1.65 4.27
N PRO A 86 5.54 -1.06 4.75
CA PRO A 86 6.65 -0.68 3.89
C PRO A 86 7.32 -1.88 3.21
N ILE A 87 7.67 -1.69 1.95
CA ILE A 87 8.39 -2.65 1.11
C ILE A 87 9.79 -2.11 0.86
N GLN A 88 10.80 -2.92 1.17
CA GLN A 88 12.19 -2.62 0.84
C GLN A 88 12.55 -3.21 -0.53
N ILE A 89 13.20 -2.40 -1.35
CA ILE A 89 13.58 -2.71 -2.73
C ILE A 89 15.06 -2.40 -2.88
N GLU A 90 15.85 -3.43 -3.14
CA GLU A 90 17.29 -3.31 -3.39
C GLU A 90 17.51 -3.11 -4.89
N VAL A 91 18.15 -2.01 -5.27
CA VAL A 91 18.43 -1.67 -6.66
C VAL A 91 19.94 -1.49 -6.82
N PRO A 92 20.67 -2.56 -7.18
CA PRO A 92 22.10 -2.48 -7.44
C PRO A 92 22.33 -1.91 -8.85
N LEU A 93 22.37 -0.58 -8.96
CA LEU A 93 22.69 0.04 -10.25
C LEU A 93 24.15 -0.18 -10.58
N ARG A 94 24.43 -0.78 -11.75
CA ARG A 94 25.78 -1.07 -12.23
C ARG A 94 26.03 -0.46 -13.60
N GLY A 95 27.24 0.07 -13.79
CA GLY A 95 27.72 0.59 -15.07
C GLY A 95 26.89 1.73 -15.65
N ALA A 96 26.26 2.53 -14.79
CA ALA A 96 25.55 3.73 -15.22
C ALA A 96 26.57 4.79 -15.67
N LEU A 97 26.30 5.46 -16.78
CA LEU A 97 27.16 6.53 -17.26
C LEU A 97 26.79 7.82 -16.55
N SER A 98 27.78 8.48 -15.95
CA SER A 98 27.65 9.85 -15.43
C SER A 98 27.65 10.88 -16.57
N ALA A 99 27.43 12.16 -16.24
CA ALA A 99 27.55 13.27 -17.19
C ALA A 99 28.96 13.36 -17.82
N GLU A 100 29.98 12.86 -17.13
CA GLU A 100 31.38 12.85 -17.56
C GLU A 100 31.75 11.55 -18.31
N ASN A 101 30.75 10.73 -18.65
CA ASN A 101 30.91 9.46 -19.36
C ASN A 101 31.75 8.43 -18.58
N ILE A 102 31.77 8.52 -17.25
CA ILE A 102 32.41 7.56 -16.34
C ILE A 102 31.36 6.54 -15.89
N ARG A 103 31.74 5.26 -15.87
CA ARG A 103 30.86 4.18 -15.39
C ARG A 103 30.90 4.10 -13.88
N VAL A 104 29.73 4.26 -13.27
CA VAL A 104 29.54 4.28 -11.81
C VAL A 104 28.57 3.19 -11.38
N ASN A 105 28.84 2.62 -10.20
CA ASN A 105 27.98 1.66 -9.53
C ASN A 105 27.48 2.29 -8.24
N VAL A 106 26.15 2.32 -8.09
CA VAL A 106 25.48 2.92 -6.93
C VAL A 106 24.54 1.87 -6.35
N PRO A 107 25.00 1.08 -5.36
CA PRO A 107 24.13 0.15 -4.67
C PRO A 107 23.24 0.92 -3.71
N SER A 108 21.92 0.78 -3.90
CA SER A 108 20.92 1.56 -3.17
C SER A 108 19.74 0.70 -2.74
N VAL A 109 19.15 1.04 -1.60
CA VAL A 109 17.98 0.38 -1.02
C VAL A 109 16.89 1.42 -0.80
N PHE A 110 15.75 1.20 -1.42
CA PHE A 110 14.60 2.10 -1.36
C PHE A 110 13.53 1.49 -0.46
N THR A 111 12.97 2.29 0.43
CA THR A 111 11.79 1.91 1.22
C THR A 111 10.59 2.66 0.66
N VAL A 112 9.62 1.91 0.14
CA VAL A 112 8.39 2.45 -0.44
C VAL A 112 7.18 1.90 0.30
N ALA A 113 6.11 2.68 0.38
CA ALA A 113 4.82 2.20 0.89
C ALA A 113 3.67 2.91 0.20
N ILE A 114 2.45 2.43 0.43
CA ILE A 114 1.25 3.14 0.00
C ILE A 114 0.95 4.23 1.02
N ASP A 115 0.76 5.46 0.54
CA ASP A 115 0.37 6.59 1.37
C ASP A 115 -1.15 6.59 1.61
N THR A 116 -1.57 7.19 2.73
CA THR A 116 -2.97 7.39 3.09
C THR A 116 -3.60 8.62 2.44
N LYS A 117 -2.81 9.43 1.71
CA LYS A 117 -3.31 10.55 0.90
C LYS A 117 -4.36 10.07 -0.11
N PRO A 118 -5.51 10.75 -0.25
CA PRO A 118 -6.62 10.30 -1.10
C PRO A 118 -6.23 9.98 -2.55
N ASP A 119 -5.36 10.80 -3.16
CA ASP A 119 -4.99 10.64 -4.57
C ASP A 119 -4.07 9.43 -4.79
N VAL A 120 -3.05 9.27 -3.94
CA VAL A 120 -2.10 8.14 -3.99
C VAL A 120 -2.82 6.83 -3.67
N MET A 121 -3.68 6.84 -2.64
CA MET A 121 -4.47 5.69 -2.24
C MET A 121 -5.45 5.26 -3.33
N GLN A 122 -6.07 6.21 -4.04
CA GLN A 122 -6.95 5.92 -5.17
C GLN A 122 -6.18 5.31 -6.36
N ASN A 123 -4.99 5.84 -6.67
CA ASN A 123 -4.11 5.25 -7.68
C ASN A 123 -3.69 3.82 -7.31
N ALA A 124 -3.32 3.61 -6.05
CA ALA A 124 -2.93 2.30 -5.53
C ALA A 124 -4.08 1.29 -5.65
N ALA A 125 -5.30 1.72 -5.34
CA ALA A 125 -6.51 0.89 -5.47
C ALA A 125 -6.88 0.54 -6.92
N ILE A 126 -6.46 1.32 -7.91
CA ILE A 126 -6.73 1.04 -9.32
C ILE A 126 -5.63 0.16 -9.93
N ARG A 127 -4.36 0.43 -9.58
CA ARG A 127 -3.20 -0.17 -10.26
C ARG A 127 -2.58 -1.35 -9.52
N LEU A 128 -2.64 -1.36 -8.18
CA LEU A 128 -1.98 -2.37 -7.34
C LEU A 128 -2.95 -3.41 -6.77
N LEU A 129 -4.26 -3.19 -6.90
CA LEU A 129 -5.26 -4.09 -6.36
C LEU A 129 -5.23 -5.43 -7.08
N GLY A 130 -5.11 -6.51 -6.31
CA GLY A 130 -5.04 -7.88 -6.85
C GLY A 130 -3.64 -8.33 -7.25
N LEU A 131 -2.64 -7.45 -7.20
CA LEU A 131 -1.24 -7.82 -7.41
C LEU A 131 -0.65 -8.42 -6.13
N SER A 132 0.29 -9.34 -6.31
CA SER A 132 1.14 -9.84 -5.24
C SER A 132 2.18 -8.80 -4.83
N VAL A 133 2.67 -8.90 -3.59
CA VAL A 133 3.75 -8.02 -3.08
C VAL A 133 5.00 -8.09 -3.96
N GLY A 134 5.30 -9.26 -4.55
CA GLY A 134 6.42 -9.43 -5.47
C GLY A 134 6.25 -8.67 -6.79
N GLU A 135 5.04 -8.63 -7.34
CA GLU A 135 4.74 -7.87 -8.55
C GLU A 135 4.78 -6.35 -8.31
N ILE A 136 4.28 -5.90 -7.16
CA ILE A 136 4.37 -4.50 -6.74
C ILE A 136 5.84 -4.09 -6.57
N ARG A 137 6.64 -4.94 -5.91
CA ARG A 137 8.09 -4.73 -5.77
C ARG A 137 8.75 -4.60 -7.13
N LYS A 138 8.49 -5.53 -8.06
CA LYS A 138 9.10 -5.52 -9.39
C LYS A 138 8.75 -4.26 -10.18
N GLN A 139 7.48 -3.83 -10.16
CA GLN A 139 7.07 -2.59 -10.85
C GLN A 139 7.76 -1.36 -10.28
N ALA A 140 7.85 -1.27 -8.94
CA ALA A 140 8.56 -0.18 -8.29
C ALA A 140 10.07 -0.23 -8.59
N GLU A 141 10.68 -1.42 -8.62
CA GLU A 141 12.09 -1.62 -8.97
C GLU A 141 12.40 -1.11 -10.38
N GLU A 142 11.56 -1.43 -11.39
CA GLU A 142 11.75 -0.97 -12.77
C GLU A 142 11.67 0.55 -12.89
N ILE A 143 10.71 1.19 -12.20
CA ILE A 143 10.58 2.65 -12.17
C ILE A 143 11.79 3.28 -11.49
N ILE A 144 12.18 2.76 -10.33
CA ILE A 144 13.30 3.28 -9.54
C ILE A 144 14.60 3.18 -10.34
N PHE A 145 14.85 2.04 -10.97
CA PHE A 145 16.03 1.81 -11.79
C PHE A 145 16.11 2.80 -12.95
N GLY A 146 15.00 3.02 -13.66
CA GLY A 146 14.95 3.97 -14.79
C GLY A 146 15.25 5.41 -14.35
N GLN A 147 14.63 5.86 -13.27
CA GLN A 147 14.82 7.22 -12.74
C GLN A 147 16.22 7.43 -12.13
N LEU A 148 16.73 6.45 -11.37
CA LEU A 148 18.07 6.52 -10.80
C LEU A 148 19.14 6.63 -11.90
N ARG A 149 18.96 5.89 -13.00
CA ARG A 149 19.84 5.98 -14.17
C ARG A 149 19.79 7.37 -14.83
N GLN A 150 18.61 7.98 -14.91
CA GLN A 150 18.45 9.33 -15.47
C GLN A 150 19.14 10.39 -14.59
N VAL A 151 18.99 10.31 -13.27
CA VAL A 151 19.63 11.24 -12.33
C VAL A 151 21.15 11.14 -12.44
N ILE A 152 21.70 9.93 -12.43
CA ILE A 152 23.15 9.73 -12.52
C ILE A 152 23.72 10.24 -13.84
N ALA A 153 23.00 10.07 -14.95
CA ALA A 153 23.41 10.59 -16.25
C ALA A 153 23.48 12.13 -16.30
N SER A 154 22.81 12.82 -15.37
CA SER A 154 22.78 14.29 -15.29
C SER A 154 23.78 14.89 -14.31
N MET A 155 24.45 14.07 -13.48
CA MET A 155 25.36 14.53 -12.43
C MET A 155 26.80 14.06 -12.67
N GLY A 156 27.76 14.85 -12.21
CA GLY A 156 29.19 14.49 -12.19
C GLY A 156 29.52 13.51 -11.06
N ILE A 157 30.58 12.72 -11.21
CA ILE A 157 30.92 11.72 -10.16
C ILE A 157 31.38 12.37 -8.85
N GLU A 158 32.05 13.52 -8.96
CA GLU A 158 32.48 14.30 -7.79
C GLU A 158 31.30 14.86 -7.01
N GLU A 159 30.24 15.30 -7.69
CA GLU A 159 29.03 15.83 -7.07
C GLU A 159 28.27 14.71 -6.32
N ILE A 160 28.15 13.54 -6.95
CA ILE A 160 27.51 12.36 -6.33
C ILE A 160 28.26 11.93 -5.05
N ASN A 161 29.59 12.03 -5.04
CA ASN A 161 30.40 11.61 -3.90
C ASN A 161 30.52 12.70 -2.81
N ARG A 162 30.70 13.96 -3.20
CA ARG A 162 30.96 15.09 -2.30
C ARG A 162 29.68 15.66 -1.68
N ASP A 163 28.58 15.68 -2.42
CA ASP A 163 27.29 16.23 -1.98
C ASP A 163 26.17 15.19 -2.10
N ARG A 164 26.17 14.29 -1.11
CA ARG A 164 25.17 13.22 -1.00
C ARG A 164 23.76 13.75 -0.78
N ASP A 165 23.62 14.90 -0.13
CA ASP A 165 22.32 15.51 0.14
C ASP A 165 21.68 16.02 -1.15
N THR A 166 22.44 16.70 -2.01
CA THR A 166 21.99 17.13 -3.33
C THR A 166 21.61 15.94 -4.21
N PHE A 167 22.42 14.87 -4.23
CA PHE A 167 22.09 13.64 -4.96
C PHE A 167 20.77 13.01 -4.47
N LEU A 168 20.57 12.92 -3.14
CA LEU A 168 19.34 12.41 -2.56
C LEU A 168 18.13 13.28 -2.92
N GLN A 169 18.27 14.60 -2.95
CA GLN A 169 17.20 15.52 -3.36
C GLN A 169 16.81 15.33 -4.83
N HIS A 170 17.78 15.16 -5.73
CA HIS A 170 17.51 14.86 -7.14
C HIS A 170 16.76 13.54 -7.31
N ILE A 171 17.19 12.49 -6.58
CA ILE A 171 16.52 11.20 -6.56
C ILE A 171 15.06 11.35 -6.10
N GLN A 172 14.82 12.02 -4.97
CA GLN A 172 13.46 12.21 -4.43
C GLN A 172 12.58 12.97 -5.42
N THR A 173 13.06 14.09 -5.96
CA THR A 173 12.31 14.94 -6.90
C THR A 173 11.93 14.20 -8.19
N SER A 174 12.79 13.28 -8.66
CA SER A 174 12.53 12.47 -9.86
C SER A 174 11.65 11.25 -9.57
N LEU A 175 11.82 10.59 -8.42
CA LEU A 175 11.12 9.34 -8.09
C LEU A 175 9.72 9.54 -7.54
N GLU A 176 9.52 10.52 -6.65
CA GLU A 176 8.22 10.77 -6.03
C GLU A 176 7.05 10.90 -7.02
N PRO A 177 7.14 11.70 -8.10
CA PRO A 177 6.04 11.82 -9.05
C PRO A 177 5.76 10.50 -9.79
N GLU A 178 6.78 9.72 -10.12
CA GLU A 178 6.60 8.45 -10.84
C GLU A 178 6.01 7.36 -9.94
N LEU A 179 6.46 7.26 -8.69
CA LEU A 179 5.88 6.32 -7.71
C LEU A 179 4.43 6.71 -7.35
N SER A 180 4.15 8.01 -7.22
CA SER A 180 2.80 8.49 -6.89
C SER A 180 1.77 8.16 -7.98
N LYS A 181 2.18 8.12 -9.25
CA LYS A 181 1.31 7.68 -10.36
C LYS A 181 0.84 6.24 -10.18
N ILE A 182 1.66 5.33 -9.66
CA ILE A 182 1.25 3.94 -9.40
C ILE A 182 0.59 3.75 -8.03
N GLY A 183 0.68 4.75 -7.15
CA GLY A 183 0.10 4.71 -5.80
C GLY A 183 1.10 4.35 -4.70
N LEU A 184 2.39 4.53 -4.95
CA LEU A 184 3.46 4.36 -3.96
C LEU A 184 4.04 5.72 -3.58
N GLN A 185 4.55 5.79 -2.36
CA GLN A 185 5.33 6.91 -1.84
C GLN A 185 6.71 6.41 -1.45
N LEU A 186 7.72 7.22 -1.74
CA LEU A 186 9.06 7.03 -1.24
C LEU A 186 9.13 7.43 0.24
N ILE A 187 9.49 6.51 1.12
CA ILE A 187 9.69 6.78 2.56
C ILE A 187 11.15 7.14 2.83
N ASN A 188 12.06 6.33 2.27
CA ASN A 188 13.48 6.48 2.53
C ASN A 188 14.32 5.93 1.37
N VAL A 189 15.51 6.48 1.23
CA VAL A 189 16.56 5.99 0.33
C VAL A 189 17.81 5.78 1.17
N ASN A 190 18.40 4.59 1.09
CA ASN A 190 19.69 4.30 1.67
C ASN A 190 20.69 4.01 0.55
N ILE A 191 21.79 4.76 0.51
CA ILE A 191 22.85 4.60 -0.50
C ILE A 191 24.09 4.08 0.21
N THR A 192 24.70 3.05 -0.35
CA THR A 192 25.98 2.49 0.11
C THR A 192 27.14 3.07 -0.70
N ASP A 193 28.38 2.66 -0.40
CA ASP A 193 29.56 3.23 -1.05
C ASP A 193 29.50 3.10 -2.59
N ILE A 194 29.67 4.25 -3.23
CA ILE A 194 29.69 4.39 -4.68
C ILE A 194 31.07 3.95 -5.18
N THR A 195 31.08 3.14 -6.24
CA THR A 195 32.32 2.68 -6.87
C THR A 195 32.33 3.04 -8.35
N ASP A 196 33.51 3.21 -8.92
CA ASP A 196 33.68 3.49 -10.34
C ASP A 196 34.58 2.44 -11.01
N GLU A 197 34.38 2.21 -12.32
CA GLU A 197 35.20 1.23 -13.06
C GLU A 197 36.58 1.78 -13.45
N SER A 198 36.82 3.09 -13.30
CA SER A 198 38.01 3.79 -13.81
C SER A 198 39.07 4.04 -12.73
N GLY A 199 38.77 3.78 -11.45
CA GLY A 199 39.60 4.13 -10.29
C GLY A 199 39.68 5.63 -10.00
N TYR A 200 38.75 6.43 -10.55
CA TYR A 200 38.73 7.88 -10.43
C TYR A 200 38.45 8.33 -8.99
N ILE A 201 37.51 7.67 -8.29
CA ILE A 201 37.16 8.00 -6.92
C ILE A 201 38.35 7.75 -5.99
N ASP A 202 39.04 6.62 -6.17
CA ASP A 202 40.23 6.26 -5.39
C ASP A 202 41.38 7.26 -5.61
N ALA A 203 41.58 7.71 -6.86
CA ALA A 203 42.59 8.71 -7.20
C ALA A 203 42.31 10.07 -6.56
N ILE A 204 41.05 10.52 -6.52
CA ILE A 204 40.65 11.75 -5.83
C ILE A 204 40.86 11.62 -4.32
N GLY A 205 40.47 10.48 -3.74
CA GLY A 205 40.65 10.22 -2.31
C GLY A 205 42.12 10.29 -1.89
N GLN A 206 43.02 9.71 -2.68
CA GLN A 206 44.47 9.78 -2.44
C GLN A 206 45.01 11.20 -2.58
N LYS A 207 44.56 11.96 -3.60
CA LYS A 207 44.97 13.36 -3.80
C LYS A 207 44.55 14.24 -2.62
N ALA A 208 43.30 14.15 -2.19
CA ALA A 208 42.78 14.91 -1.06
C ALA A 208 43.49 14.57 0.26
N ALA A 209 43.80 13.29 0.49
CA ALA A 209 44.57 12.86 1.66
C ALA A 209 46.00 13.41 1.65
N SER A 210 46.64 13.46 0.47
CA SER A 210 48.00 13.99 0.34
C SER A 210 48.07 15.51 0.54
N GLU A 211 47.06 16.26 0.07
CA GLU A 211 46.98 17.72 0.24
C GLU A 211 46.66 18.11 1.70
N ALA A 212 45.95 17.27 2.45
CA ALA A 212 45.61 17.55 3.85
C ALA A 212 46.77 17.33 4.85
N ILE A 213 47.87 16.69 4.41
CA ILE A 213 49.04 16.38 5.24
C ILE A 213 50.14 17.46 5.10
N GLN A 214 50.05 18.35 4.11
CA GLN A 214 50.93 19.53 3.94
C GLN A 214 50.41 20.75 4.69
#